data_AF-A0A5Q0C8U9-F1
#
_entry.id   AF-A0A5Q0C8U9-F1
#
_cell.length_a   1.000
_cell.length_b   1.000
_cell.length_c   1.000
_cell.angle_alpha   90.00
_cell.angle_beta   90.00
_cell.angle_gamma   90.00
#
_symmetry.space_group_name_H-M   'P 1'
#
loop_
_entity.id
_entity.type
_entity.pdbx_description
1 polymer ?
#
loop_
_entity_poly.entity_id
_entity_poly.type
_entity_poly.pdbx_seq_one_letter_code
_entity_poly.pdbx_strand_id
1 'polypeptide(L)'
;MASDKSNDRAAASDARVEILLVGMNGDLRGKQIPLGMQKKIWAGEVRLPSSTQSLDIWGDDNDDITGLSLSVGDPDGNCIPDERSVAAMPWAPEGSLQVLATMHEFDGTPSFMDPRAILASVLKRYERLGLTPVVATELEFYVMEQSWRETGRPSPPVDLTYQGDPNGFQLYDMSAVDALGDYLNTVRAYAAAQGLPADATTAEFGPGQFEINLLHRPDALAAADDCIYLKRIIEQAARKHGLKSTCMAKPYSDHAGSGLHVHASVLDAAGRNIFDAKGGEPTKLKSVCAGMLQSMRDAQLVFAPFANSYRRFQPGSFAPVDLTWGYGHRGTAVRIPDINGPAARIEHRVAGADANPYLLLAAILGGMLLGLENELDPGEETTPSHVPDNVPKLTHDFLTAVEAFRHSPFIADIFGERYQQLYGDTKRKEAITYLRTVSDFDYRTYLPRL
;
A
#
# COMPACT_ATOMS: atom_id res chain seq x y z
N MET A 1 43.58 2.73 44.66
CA MET A 1 42.86 3.99 44.41
C MET A 1 43.44 4.56 43.12
N ALA A 2 42.75 4.83 42.04
CA ALA A 2 41.37 4.62 41.60
C ALA A 2 41.51 4.38 40.08
N SER A 3 40.98 3.26 39.58
CA SER A 3 40.94 2.99 38.15
C SER A 3 39.86 3.88 37.53
N ASP A 4 40.29 4.66 36.54
CA ASP A 4 39.49 5.50 35.66
C ASP A 4 38.33 4.69 35.07
N LYS A 5 37.13 4.88 35.64
CA LYS A 5 35.85 4.44 35.06
C LYS A 5 35.27 5.66 34.35
N SER A 6 35.84 6.05 33.22
CA SER A 6 35.25 7.04 32.34
C SER A 6 34.68 6.36 31.10
N ASN A 7 33.36 6.55 30.95
CA ASN A 7 32.61 6.49 29.68
C ASN A 7 32.50 5.16 28.93
N ASP A 8 31.76 4.22 29.52
CA ASP A 8 31.07 3.18 28.72
C ASP A 8 29.56 3.11 29.05
N ARG A 9 28.94 4.29 29.22
CA ARG A 9 27.51 4.43 28.92
C ARG A 9 27.44 4.80 27.45
N ALA A 10 27.30 3.81 26.57
CA ALA A 10 26.59 4.04 25.31
C ALA A 10 25.34 4.83 25.68
N ALA A 11 25.21 6.07 25.20
CA ALA A 11 24.10 6.93 25.54
C ALA A 11 22.81 6.16 25.23
N ALA A 12 22.12 5.68 26.26
CA ALA A 12 20.80 5.09 26.11
C ALA A 12 19.97 6.19 25.46
N SER A 13 19.63 6.05 24.18
CA SER A 13 18.95 7.13 23.48
C SER A 13 17.63 7.39 24.19
N ASP A 14 17.36 8.63 24.55
CA ASP A 14 16.13 8.99 25.27
C ASP A 14 14.88 8.62 24.44
N ALA A 15 13.77 8.40 25.14
CA ALA A 15 12.46 8.17 24.52
C ALA A 15 12.09 9.33 23.58
N ARG A 16 11.38 9.01 22.50
CA ARG A 16 11.04 9.96 21.44
C ARG A 16 9.65 9.73 20.87
N VAL A 17 9.10 10.76 20.24
CA VAL A 17 7.89 10.67 19.43
C VAL A 17 8.28 10.93 17.97
N GLU A 18 7.86 10.04 17.06
CA GLU A 18 8.00 10.23 15.62
C GLU A 18 6.68 10.74 15.04
N ILE A 19 6.68 11.96 14.50
CA ILE A 19 5.55 12.47 13.71
C ILE A 19 5.84 12.21 12.24
N LEU A 20 4.92 11.52 11.58
CA LEU A 20 5.13 10.90 10.28
C LEU A 20 4.08 11.35 9.28
N LEU A 21 4.52 11.86 8.13
CA LEU A 21 3.75 11.99 6.91
C LEU A 21 3.94 10.75 6.05
N VAL A 22 2.93 10.44 5.24
CA VAL A 22 3.01 9.39 4.22
C VAL A 22 3.16 10.06 2.86
N GLY A 23 4.31 9.85 2.21
CA GLY A 23 4.57 10.36 0.87
C GLY A 23 3.74 9.66 -0.20
N MET A 24 3.74 10.19 -1.43
CA MET A 24 2.98 9.61 -2.54
C MET A 24 3.36 8.14 -2.83
N ASN A 25 4.61 7.75 -2.51
CA ASN A 25 5.14 6.40 -2.70
C ASN A 25 4.79 5.44 -1.55
N GLY A 26 3.99 5.89 -0.57
CA GLY A 26 3.66 5.11 0.63
C GLY A 26 4.82 5.03 1.64
N ASP A 27 5.87 5.83 1.45
CA ASP A 27 7.01 5.93 2.35
C ASP A 27 6.73 6.89 3.51
N LEU A 28 7.41 6.65 4.64
CA LEU A 28 7.24 7.46 5.85
C LEU A 28 8.34 8.52 5.91
N ARG A 29 7.93 9.79 5.96
CA ARG A 29 8.81 10.96 6.12
C ARG A 29 8.40 11.71 7.38
N GLY A 30 9.35 12.23 8.16
CA GLY A 30 8.97 12.79 9.45
C GLY A 30 10.12 13.34 10.27
N LYS A 31 9.80 13.70 11.50
CA LYS A 31 10.77 14.14 12.51
C LYS A 31 10.72 13.25 13.73
N GLN A 32 11.89 12.90 14.25
CA GLN A 32 12.05 12.36 15.59
C GLN A 32 12.15 13.53 16.58
N ILE A 33 11.25 13.58 17.55
CA ILE A 33 11.17 14.64 18.54
C ILE A 33 11.40 14.01 19.92
N PRO A 34 12.34 14.51 20.74
CA PRO A 34 12.53 14.00 22.10
C PRO A 34 11.21 14.04 22.89
N LEU A 35 10.94 13.01 23.71
CA LEU A 35 9.67 12.90 24.44
C LEU A 35 9.36 14.14 25.30
N GLY A 36 10.39 14.77 25.87
CA GLY A 36 10.24 16.02 26.63
C GLY A 36 9.69 17.21 25.82
N MET A 37 9.79 17.17 24.49
CA MET A 37 9.33 18.21 23.55
C MET A 37 8.01 17.85 22.84
N GLN A 38 7.36 16.74 23.21
CA GLN A 38 6.14 16.25 22.54
C GLN A 38 4.98 17.26 22.50
N LYS A 39 4.95 18.24 23.41
CA LYS A 39 3.92 19.30 23.41
C LYS A 39 3.84 20.04 22.06
N LYS A 40 4.97 20.19 21.36
CA LYS A 40 5.02 20.82 20.02
C LYS A 40 4.27 20.01 18.96
N ILE A 41 4.25 18.69 19.10
CA ILE A 41 3.52 17.78 18.20
C ILE A 41 2.03 18.05 18.37
N TRP A 42 1.54 17.89 19.59
CA TRP A 42 0.11 18.00 19.91
C TRP A 42 -0.44 19.42 19.72
N ALA A 43 0.43 20.44 19.76
CA ALA A 43 0.08 21.82 19.43
C ALA A 43 0.04 22.11 17.90
N GLY A 44 0.40 21.16 17.04
CA GLY A 44 0.45 21.36 15.59
C GLY A 44 1.58 22.29 15.15
N GLU A 45 2.64 22.45 15.96
CA GLU A 45 3.75 23.37 15.71
C GLU A 45 4.90 22.73 14.93
N VAL A 46 4.80 21.44 14.60
CA VAL A 46 5.80 20.75 13.80
C VAL A 46 5.63 21.14 12.34
N ARG A 47 6.72 21.55 11.71
CA ARG A 47 6.76 21.91 10.29
C ARG A 47 7.68 21.00 9.51
N LEU A 48 7.37 20.77 8.23
CA LEU A 48 8.24 20.16 7.25
C LEU A 48 8.16 20.96 5.94
N PRO A 49 9.23 20.99 5.14
CA PRO A 49 9.17 21.63 3.83
C PRO A 49 8.12 20.94 2.95
N SER A 50 7.30 21.73 2.24
CA SER A 50 6.19 21.22 1.43
C SER A 50 6.64 20.25 0.33
N SER A 51 7.85 20.40 -0.19
CA SER A 51 8.45 19.47 -1.16
C SER A 51 8.52 18.01 -0.65
N THR A 52 8.48 17.80 0.67
CA THR A 52 8.50 16.45 1.28
C THR A 52 7.34 15.56 0.79
N GLN A 53 6.24 16.16 0.33
CA GLN A 53 5.07 15.43 -0.19
C GLN A 53 5.20 15.05 -1.67
N SER A 54 6.09 15.70 -2.41
CA SER A 54 6.21 15.59 -3.87
C SER A 54 7.43 14.80 -4.35
N LEU A 55 8.09 14.07 -3.46
CA LEU A 55 9.32 13.35 -3.80
C LEU A 55 9.05 12.15 -4.73
N ASP A 56 9.94 11.94 -5.71
CA ASP A 56 9.92 10.70 -6.49
C ASP A 56 10.44 9.50 -5.67
N ILE A 57 10.43 8.31 -6.26
CA ILE A 57 10.87 7.07 -5.58
C ILE A 57 12.34 7.11 -5.13
N TRP A 58 13.19 7.95 -5.72
CA TRP A 58 14.59 8.13 -5.32
C TRP A 58 14.77 9.21 -4.25
N GLY A 59 13.71 9.97 -3.95
CA GLY A 59 13.73 11.07 -3.00
C GLY A 59 14.16 12.41 -3.61
N ASP A 60 14.11 12.55 -4.93
CA ASP A 60 14.31 13.83 -5.62
C ASP A 60 13.12 14.75 -5.39
N ASP A 61 13.37 16.05 -5.19
CA ASP A 61 12.35 17.05 -4.86
C ASP A 61 11.48 17.47 -6.05
N ASN A 62 11.92 17.11 -7.26
CA ASN A 62 11.23 17.40 -8.51
C ASN A 62 10.93 18.89 -8.68
N ASP A 63 11.87 19.78 -8.34
CA ASP A 63 11.67 21.23 -8.51
C ASP A 63 11.34 21.61 -9.96
N ASP A 64 11.84 20.86 -10.94
CA ASP A 64 11.56 21.04 -12.36
C ASP A 64 10.09 20.76 -12.74
N ILE A 65 9.38 19.97 -11.93
CA ILE A 65 7.96 19.63 -12.09
C ILE A 65 7.09 20.51 -11.19
N THR A 66 7.49 20.67 -9.94
CA THR A 66 6.64 21.26 -8.89
C THR A 66 6.89 22.74 -8.68
N GLY A 67 8.11 23.20 -8.95
CA GLY A 67 8.59 24.54 -8.59
C GLY A 67 8.57 24.82 -7.09
N LEU A 68 8.43 23.81 -6.22
CA LEU A 68 8.27 24.00 -4.78
C LEU A 68 9.60 24.18 -4.04
N SER A 69 10.68 23.59 -4.52
CA SER A 69 11.98 23.58 -3.85
C SER A 69 12.76 24.87 -4.14
N LEU A 70 13.89 24.81 -4.84
CA LEU A 70 14.74 25.97 -5.12
C LEU A 70 14.02 27.10 -5.86
N SER A 71 12.99 26.79 -6.66
CA SER A 71 12.23 27.77 -7.43
C SER A 71 11.45 28.78 -6.57
N VAL A 72 10.90 28.36 -5.43
CA VAL A 72 10.17 29.27 -4.49
C VAL A 72 10.72 29.25 -3.06
N GLY A 73 11.78 28.49 -2.80
CA GLY A 73 12.48 28.43 -1.52
C GLY A 73 11.90 27.44 -0.51
N ASP A 74 11.16 26.41 -0.96
CA ASP A 74 10.62 25.31 -0.16
C ASP A 74 9.89 25.74 1.12
N PRO A 75 8.74 26.43 1.00
CA PRO A 75 8.00 26.88 2.16
C PRO A 75 7.57 25.69 3.03
N ASP A 76 7.60 25.91 4.35
CA ASP A 76 7.15 24.92 5.32
C ASP A 76 5.62 24.77 5.32
N GLY A 77 5.13 23.53 5.36
CA GLY A 77 3.77 23.19 5.77
C GLY A 77 3.69 22.81 7.25
N ASN A 78 2.51 22.95 7.86
CA ASN A 78 2.28 22.51 9.24
C ASN A 78 1.86 21.04 9.25
N CYS A 79 2.55 20.19 10.03
CA CYS A 79 2.19 18.80 10.22
C CYS A 79 1.22 18.66 11.39
N ILE A 80 -0.05 18.38 11.09
CA ILE A 80 -1.10 18.24 12.08
C ILE A 80 -1.22 16.75 12.45
N PRO A 81 -0.87 16.34 13.69
CA PRO A 81 -0.95 14.94 14.08
C PRO A 81 -2.41 14.48 14.23
N ASP A 82 -2.67 13.22 13.93
CA ASP A 82 -3.93 12.57 14.24
C ASP A 82 -3.77 11.70 15.49
N GLU A 83 -4.31 12.16 16.61
CA GLU A 83 -4.22 11.46 17.90
C GLU A 83 -4.79 10.04 17.86
N ARG A 84 -5.71 9.75 16.93
CA ARG A 84 -6.30 8.42 16.74
C ARG A 84 -5.30 7.41 16.17
N SER A 85 -4.22 7.89 15.56
CA SER A 85 -3.14 7.07 14.97
C SER A 85 -1.95 6.85 15.90
N VAL A 86 -1.98 7.36 17.14
CA VAL A 86 -0.83 7.22 18.05
C VAL A 86 -0.58 5.76 18.38
N ALA A 87 0.66 5.31 18.19
CA ALA A 87 1.07 3.93 18.44
C ALA A 87 2.44 3.86 19.13
N ALA A 88 2.66 2.82 19.92
CA ALA A 88 3.96 2.55 20.54
C ALA A 88 5.01 2.16 19.48
N MET A 89 6.30 2.35 19.80
CA MET A 89 7.40 1.83 18.98
C MET A 89 8.20 0.76 19.75
N PRO A 90 7.81 -0.52 19.70
CA PRO A 90 8.42 -1.58 20.50
C PRO A 90 9.90 -1.89 20.15
N TRP A 91 10.39 -1.38 19.03
CA TRP A 91 11.79 -1.47 18.59
C TRP A 91 12.63 -0.26 19.04
N ALA A 92 12.01 0.75 19.67
CA ALA A 92 12.65 1.97 20.12
C ALA A 92 12.78 1.98 21.67
N PRO A 93 13.48 2.96 22.27
CA PRO A 93 13.54 3.09 23.73
C PRO A 93 12.16 3.11 24.37
N GLU A 94 12.04 2.57 25.58
CA GLU A 94 10.79 2.49 26.32
C GLU A 94 10.09 3.85 26.41
N GLY A 95 8.77 3.88 26.19
CA GLY A 95 7.98 5.11 26.15
C GLY A 95 8.01 5.86 24.82
N SER A 96 8.72 5.36 23.80
CA SER A 96 8.71 5.98 22.48
C SER A 96 7.41 5.70 21.71
N LEU A 97 6.93 6.71 20.98
CA LEU A 97 5.67 6.70 20.24
C LEU A 97 5.87 7.10 18.77
N GLN A 98 4.93 6.75 17.92
CA GLN A 98 4.78 7.30 16.57
C GLN A 98 3.35 7.81 16.39
N VAL A 99 3.17 8.77 15.49
CA VAL A 99 1.86 9.32 15.12
C VAL A 99 1.88 9.72 13.65
N LEU A 100 0.81 9.40 12.92
CA LEU A 100 0.61 9.88 11.56
C LEU A 100 0.07 11.30 11.58
N ALA A 101 0.47 12.09 10.60
CA ALA A 101 0.06 13.47 10.44
C ALA A 101 -0.42 13.72 9.02
N THR A 102 -1.18 14.79 8.87
CA THR A 102 -1.53 15.38 7.58
C THR A 102 -0.83 16.73 7.49
N MET A 103 -0.22 17.04 6.33
CA MET A 103 0.33 18.36 6.11
C MET A 103 -0.80 19.33 5.75
N HIS A 104 -0.79 20.51 6.37
CA HIS A 104 -1.72 21.60 6.12
C HIS A 104 -0.98 22.82 5.58
N GLU A 105 -1.64 23.52 4.67
CA GLU A 105 -1.25 24.82 4.14
C GLU A 105 -1.32 25.90 5.23
N PHE A 106 -0.75 27.08 4.98
CA PHE A 106 -0.78 28.19 5.95
C PHE A 106 -2.19 28.72 6.26
N ASP A 107 -3.14 28.52 5.35
CA ASP A 107 -4.56 28.85 5.59
C ASP A 107 -5.29 27.79 6.44
N GLY A 108 -4.58 26.73 6.85
CA GLY A 108 -5.09 25.64 7.68
C GLY A 108 -5.81 24.54 6.89
N THR A 109 -5.93 24.64 5.57
CA THR A 109 -6.51 23.58 4.75
C THR A 109 -5.53 22.41 4.58
N PRO A 110 -6.01 21.15 4.50
CA PRO A 110 -5.14 20.03 4.17
C PRO A 110 -4.49 20.21 2.80
N SER A 111 -3.21 19.90 2.69
CA SER A 111 -2.47 19.94 1.42
C SER A 111 -3.12 19.00 0.40
N PHE A 112 -3.24 19.49 -0.84
CA PHE A 112 -3.73 18.68 -1.96
C PHE A 112 -2.77 17.54 -2.34
N MET A 113 -1.52 17.58 -1.87
CA MET A 113 -0.49 16.57 -2.13
C MET A 113 -0.53 15.42 -1.13
N ASP A 114 -1.31 15.54 -0.05
CA ASP A 114 -1.33 14.58 1.05
C ASP A 114 -2.23 13.37 0.72
N PRO A 115 -1.68 12.14 0.59
CA PRO A 115 -2.48 10.94 0.30
C PRO A 115 -3.58 10.68 1.33
N ARG A 116 -3.30 10.98 2.61
CA ARG A 116 -4.25 10.78 3.71
C ARG A 116 -5.40 11.79 3.61
N ALA A 117 -5.12 13.04 3.23
CA ALA A 117 -6.15 14.04 2.96
C ALA A 117 -7.01 13.68 1.75
N ILE A 118 -6.41 13.13 0.68
CA ILE A 118 -7.14 12.68 -0.51
C ILE A 118 -8.15 11.59 -0.14
N LEU A 119 -7.73 10.55 0.59
CA LEU A 119 -8.67 9.52 1.07
C LEU A 119 -9.76 10.13 1.95
N ALA A 120 -9.39 11.01 2.90
CA ALA A 120 -10.36 11.69 3.76
C ALA A 120 -11.40 12.49 2.94
N SER A 121 -11.02 13.08 1.81
CA SER A 121 -11.95 13.80 0.93
C SER A 121 -12.97 12.87 0.26
N VAL A 122 -12.56 11.66 -0.14
CA VAL A 122 -13.44 10.62 -0.67
C VAL A 122 -14.40 10.13 0.42
N LEU A 123 -13.92 9.92 1.65
CA LEU A 123 -14.76 9.51 2.78
C LEU A 123 -15.83 10.55 3.13
N LYS A 124 -15.53 11.85 2.99
CA LYS A 124 -16.54 12.92 3.12
C LYS A 124 -17.66 12.80 2.08
N ARG A 125 -17.42 12.21 0.90
CA ARG A 125 -18.50 11.93 -0.09
C ARG A 125 -19.45 10.86 0.44
N TYR A 126 -18.91 9.77 1.00
CA TYR A 126 -19.71 8.73 1.65
C TYR A 126 -20.50 9.26 2.85
N GLU A 127 -19.88 10.08 3.70
CA GLU A 127 -20.53 10.70 4.84
C GLU A 127 -21.75 11.54 4.42
N ARG A 128 -21.65 12.32 3.34
CA ARG A 128 -22.78 13.08 2.79
C ARG A 128 -23.94 12.22 2.31
N LEU A 129 -23.66 10.97 1.92
CA LEU A 129 -24.67 9.98 1.55
C LEU A 129 -25.22 9.20 2.77
N GLY A 130 -24.72 9.49 3.98
CA GLY A 130 -25.06 8.72 5.19
C GLY A 130 -24.49 7.30 5.17
N LEU A 131 -23.35 7.11 4.51
CA LEU A 131 -22.72 5.82 4.29
C LEU A 131 -21.34 5.75 4.98
N THR A 132 -20.97 4.55 5.42
CA THR A 132 -19.67 4.28 6.04
C THR A 132 -18.99 3.10 5.35
N PRO A 133 -17.90 3.31 4.58
CA PRO A 133 -17.10 2.23 4.04
C PRO A 133 -16.46 1.40 5.15
N VAL A 134 -16.49 0.08 5.00
CA VAL A 134 -15.82 -0.89 5.86
C VAL A 134 -14.76 -1.60 5.04
N VAL A 135 -13.52 -1.54 5.47
CA VAL A 135 -12.37 -2.02 4.69
C VAL A 135 -11.52 -3.00 5.49
N ALA A 136 -11.01 -4.02 4.81
CA ALA A 136 -9.93 -4.89 5.26
C ALA A 136 -8.88 -5.01 4.15
N THR A 137 -7.63 -5.24 4.52
CA THR A 137 -6.53 -5.43 3.56
C THR A 137 -5.78 -6.73 3.86
N GLU A 138 -5.45 -7.46 2.81
CA GLU A 138 -4.58 -8.65 2.84
C GLU A 138 -3.20 -8.22 2.32
N LEU A 139 -2.22 -8.09 3.21
CA LEU A 139 -0.89 -7.61 2.84
C LEU A 139 0.07 -8.78 2.68
N GLU A 140 0.45 -9.06 1.43
CA GLU A 140 1.55 -9.97 1.14
C GLU A 140 2.90 -9.23 1.21
N PHE A 141 3.95 -9.94 1.60
CA PHE A 141 5.32 -9.45 1.64
C PHE A 141 6.32 -10.60 1.54
N TYR A 142 7.55 -10.28 1.19
CA TYR A 142 8.67 -11.22 1.25
C TYR A 142 9.59 -10.89 2.41
N VAL A 143 10.17 -11.92 2.99
CA VAL A 143 11.32 -11.88 3.90
C VAL A 143 12.51 -12.53 3.19
N MET A 144 13.70 -11.95 3.35
CA MET A 144 14.92 -12.35 2.65
C MET A 144 16.17 -12.05 3.47
N GLU A 145 17.29 -12.63 3.08
CA GLU A 145 18.60 -12.37 3.67
C GLU A 145 19.09 -10.95 3.37
N GLN A 146 19.95 -10.40 4.25
CA GLN A 146 20.57 -9.09 4.06
C GLN A 146 21.67 -9.05 2.97
N SER A 147 22.09 -10.22 2.47
CA SER A 147 23.11 -10.38 1.42
C SER A 147 22.79 -9.63 0.13
N TRP A 148 21.52 -9.25 -0.10
CA TRP A 148 21.10 -8.40 -1.23
C TRP A 148 21.90 -7.11 -1.36
N ARG A 149 22.44 -6.57 -0.25
CA ARG A 149 23.29 -5.37 -0.25
C ARG A 149 24.62 -5.57 -0.97
N GLU A 150 25.13 -6.80 -0.96
CA GLU A 150 26.40 -7.16 -1.58
C GLU A 150 26.18 -7.78 -2.96
N THR A 151 25.15 -8.62 -3.10
CA THR A 151 24.86 -9.36 -4.34
C THR A 151 24.03 -8.55 -5.34
N GLY A 152 23.34 -7.51 -4.89
CA GLY A 152 22.34 -6.79 -5.67
C GLY A 152 21.09 -7.63 -6.00
N ARG A 153 20.93 -8.81 -5.40
CA ARG A 153 19.85 -9.76 -5.69
C ARG A 153 19.23 -10.29 -4.41
N PRO A 154 17.90 -10.45 -4.34
CA PRO A 154 17.27 -11.04 -3.17
C PRO A 154 17.60 -12.53 -3.06
N SER A 155 17.74 -13.05 -1.85
CA SER A 155 17.86 -14.48 -1.56
C SER A 155 16.97 -14.86 -0.39
N PRO A 156 16.22 -15.97 -0.45
CA PRO A 156 15.34 -16.37 0.64
C PRO A 156 16.11 -16.62 1.94
N PRO A 157 15.43 -16.58 3.11
CA PRO A 157 16.02 -16.94 4.38
C PRO A 157 16.64 -18.33 4.35
N VAL A 158 17.83 -18.51 4.93
CA VAL A 158 18.59 -19.78 4.83
C VAL A 158 17.78 -20.99 5.30
N ASP A 159 16.98 -20.83 6.36
CA ASP A 159 16.14 -21.90 6.93
C ASP A 159 15.01 -22.38 6.00
N LEU A 160 14.74 -21.63 4.92
CA LEU A 160 13.78 -21.98 3.87
C LEU A 160 14.45 -22.55 2.61
N THR A 161 15.76 -22.82 2.67
CA THR A 161 16.56 -23.31 1.54
C THR A 161 17.18 -24.67 1.83
N TYR A 162 17.45 -25.43 0.77
CA TYR A 162 18.28 -26.63 0.80
C TYR A 162 19.45 -26.46 -0.16
N GLN A 163 20.68 -26.51 0.36
CA GLN A 163 21.90 -26.23 -0.41
C GLN A 163 21.91 -24.85 -1.12
N GLY A 164 21.18 -23.88 -0.58
CA GLY A 164 21.07 -22.53 -1.14
C GLY A 164 19.94 -22.33 -2.14
N ASP A 165 19.22 -23.40 -2.52
CA ASP A 165 18.06 -23.33 -3.39
C ASP A 165 16.76 -23.30 -2.57
N PRO A 166 15.72 -22.56 -3.02
CA PRO A 166 14.38 -22.62 -2.41
C PRO A 166 13.86 -24.06 -2.32
N ASN A 167 13.35 -24.45 -1.14
CA ASN A 167 12.81 -25.79 -0.92
C ASN A 167 11.37 -25.94 -1.47
N GLY A 168 11.17 -25.71 -2.78
CA GLY A 168 9.87 -25.81 -3.44
C GLY A 168 8.92 -24.62 -3.19
N PHE A 169 7.61 -24.86 -3.38
CA PHE A 169 6.55 -23.86 -3.13
C PHE A 169 6.07 -23.95 -1.68
N GLN A 170 5.76 -22.79 -1.07
CA GLN A 170 5.46 -22.70 0.37
C GLN A 170 3.98 -22.51 0.72
N LEU A 171 3.07 -22.60 -0.26
CA LEU A 171 1.66 -22.30 -0.06
C LEU A 171 1.04 -23.13 1.08
N TYR A 172 0.60 -22.44 2.14
CA TYR A 172 0.06 -23.03 3.38
C TYR A 172 1.01 -23.99 4.10
N ASP A 173 2.32 -23.90 3.84
CA ASP A 173 3.32 -24.78 4.45
C ASP A 173 3.62 -24.35 5.90
N MET A 174 3.20 -25.17 6.86
CA MET A 174 3.45 -24.93 8.28
C MET A 174 4.93 -25.05 8.65
N SER A 175 5.74 -25.81 7.90
CA SER A 175 7.17 -25.89 8.16
C SER A 175 7.88 -24.57 7.85
N ALA A 176 7.39 -23.81 6.86
CA ALA A 176 7.87 -22.47 6.56
C ALA A 176 7.52 -21.47 7.68
N VAL A 177 6.32 -21.61 8.25
CA VAL A 177 5.88 -20.81 9.41
C VAL A 177 6.73 -21.13 10.65
N ASP A 178 7.01 -22.40 10.90
CA ASP A 178 7.83 -22.86 12.02
C ASP A 178 9.28 -22.39 11.88
N ALA A 179 9.85 -22.50 10.67
CA ALA A 179 11.22 -22.07 10.37
C ALA A 179 11.45 -20.57 10.66
N LEU A 180 10.46 -19.72 10.44
CA LEU A 180 10.53 -18.29 10.75
C LEU A 180 9.70 -17.89 11.98
N GLY A 181 9.44 -18.84 12.88
CA GLY A 181 8.57 -18.66 14.04
C GLY A 181 8.96 -17.48 14.94
N ASP A 182 10.25 -17.28 15.22
CA ASP A 182 10.75 -16.19 16.07
C ASP A 182 10.57 -14.80 15.45
N TYR A 183 10.76 -14.72 14.13
CA TYR A 183 10.47 -13.52 13.36
C TYR A 183 8.96 -13.20 13.38
N LEU A 184 8.12 -14.18 13.05
CA LEU A 184 6.67 -14.01 13.02
C LEU A 184 6.08 -13.70 14.41
N ASN A 185 6.64 -14.29 15.47
CA ASN A 185 6.30 -13.95 16.86
C ASN A 185 6.64 -12.48 17.18
N THR A 186 7.75 -11.97 16.67
CA THR A 186 8.11 -10.55 16.83
C THR A 186 7.13 -9.64 16.08
N VAL A 187 6.74 -9.99 14.85
CA VAL A 187 5.72 -9.26 14.08
C VAL A 187 4.40 -9.19 14.87
N ARG A 188 3.92 -10.34 15.38
CA ARG A 188 2.70 -10.41 16.21
C ARG A 188 2.80 -9.55 17.46
N ALA A 189 3.91 -9.63 18.18
CA ALA A 189 4.13 -8.83 19.39
C ALA A 189 4.13 -7.32 19.10
N TYR A 190 4.75 -6.91 17.98
CA TYR A 190 4.79 -5.51 17.57
C TYR A 190 3.42 -4.99 17.10
N ALA A 191 2.68 -5.78 16.32
CA ALA A 191 1.31 -5.46 15.93
C ALA A 191 0.39 -5.31 17.15
N ALA A 192 0.46 -6.25 18.10
CA ALA A 192 -0.30 -6.19 19.34
C ALA A 192 0.03 -4.95 20.19
N ALA A 193 1.31 -4.59 20.30
CA ALA A 193 1.74 -3.39 21.03
C ALA A 193 1.29 -2.08 20.39
N GLN A 194 0.96 -2.08 19.09
CA GLN A 194 0.38 -0.95 18.38
C GLN A 194 -1.14 -1.02 18.26
N GLY A 195 -1.77 -2.08 18.76
CA GLY A 195 -3.23 -2.29 18.66
C GLY A 195 -3.71 -2.54 17.23
N LEU A 196 -2.84 -3.00 16.32
CA LEU A 196 -3.25 -3.33 14.95
C LEU A 196 -4.21 -4.54 14.96
N PRO A 197 -5.28 -4.52 14.15
CA PRO A 197 -6.21 -5.62 14.04
C PRO A 197 -5.67 -6.73 13.11
N ALA A 198 -4.44 -7.17 13.34
CA ALA A 198 -3.80 -8.24 12.57
C ALA A 198 -4.33 -9.61 13.00
N ASP A 199 -4.73 -10.42 12.03
CA ASP A 199 -5.30 -11.76 12.20
C ASP A 199 -4.27 -12.83 11.78
N ALA A 200 -4.69 -13.78 10.93
CA ALA A 200 -3.87 -14.91 10.53
C ALA A 200 -2.63 -14.49 9.74
N THR A 201 -1.53 -15.18 10.01
CA THR A 201 -0.34 -15.20 9.15
C THR A 201 -0.38 -16.46 8.31
N THR A 202 -0.17 -16.31 7.00
CA THR A 202 -0.18 -17.42 6.05
C THR A 202 1.15 -17.46 5.30
N ALA A 203 1.73 -18.65 5.12
CA ALA A 203 2.82 -18.85 4.17
C ALA A 203 2.25 -18.88 2.74
N GLU A 204 2.80 -18.03 1.89
CA GLU A 204 2.33 -17.83 0.51
C GLU A 204 3.18 -18.63 -0.50
N PHE A 205 2.90 -18.48 -1.80
CA PHE A 205 3.52 -19.32 -2.83
C PHE A 205 5.06 -19.25 -2.90
N GLY A 206 5.64 -18.05 -2.79
CA GLY A 206 7.07 -17.82 -2.99
C GLY A 206 7.94 -18.06 -1.76
N PRO A 207 9.26 -18.28 -1.94
CA PRO A 207 10.18 -18.55 -0.85
C PRO A 207 10.41 -17.30 0.02
N GLY A 208 10.04 -17.39 1.30
CA GLY A 208 9.99 -16.28 2.24
C GLY A 208 8.75 -15.39 2.07
N GLN A 209 7.73 -15.80 1.29
CA GLN A 209 6.51 -15.02 1.10
C GLN A 209 5.50 -15.32 2.21
N PHE A 210 4.94 -14.27 2.81
CA PHE A 210 3.88 -14.38 3.81
C PHE A 210 2.78 -13.36 3.54
N GLU A 211 1.60 -13.65 4.06
CA GLU A 211 0.45 -12.74 4.10
C GLU A 211 0.04 -12.50 5.55
N ILE A 212 -0.30 -11.24 5.87
CA ILE A 212 -1.00 -10.90 7.11
C ILE A 212 -2.29 -10.17 6.77
N ASN A 213 -3.40 -10.68 7.29
CA ASN A 213 -4.73 -10.10 7.10
C ASN A 213 -5.04 -9.09 8.20
N LEU A 214 -5.51 -7.90 7.82
CA LEU A 214 -6.05 -6.91 8.73
C LEU A 214 -7.58 -7.01 8.74
N LEU A 215 -8.18 -7.06 9.93
CA LEU A 215 -9.63 -7.22 10.08
C LEU A 215 -10.41 -6.03 9.54
N HIS A 216 -11.68 -6.29 9.19
CA HIS A 216 -12.59 -5.29 8.66
C HIS A 216 -12.84 -4.16 9.65
N ARG A 217 -12.67 -2.91 9.20
CA ARG A 217 -12.83 -1.71 10.03
C ARG A 217 -13.81 -0.74 9.39
N PRO A 218 -14.84 -0.24 10.12
CA PRO A 218 -15.76 0.81 9.65
C PRO A 218 -15.11 2.21 9.71
N ASP A 219 -13.83 2.28 9.35
CA ASP A 219 -13.00 3.47 9.25
C ASP A 219 -11.90 3.16 8.24
N ALA A 220 -12.16 3.49 6.98
CA ALA A 220 -11.22 3.22 5.90
C ALA A 220 -9.91 4.02 6.02
N LEU A 221 -9.92 5.18 6.71
CA LEU A 221 -8.71 5.95 6.95
C LEU A 221 -7.82 5.20 7.95
N ALA A 222 -8.40 4.73 9.05
CA ALA A 222 -7.69 3.91 10.02
C ALA A 222 -7.22 2.57 9.43
N ALA A 223 -7.98 1.96 8.50
CA ALA A 223 -7.53 0.76 7.80
C ALA A 223 -6.27 1.02 6.92
N ALA A 224 -6.18 2.18 6.27
CA ALA A 224 -4.97 2.59 5.57
C ALA A 224 -3.81 2.90 6.53
N ASP A 225 -4.08 3.58 7.66
CA ASP A 225 -3.12 3.83 8.73
C ASP A 225 -2.52 2.49 9.24
N ASP A 226 -3.37 1.49 9.53
CA ASP A 226 -2.97 0.16 9.99
C ASP A 226 -2.07 -0.54 8.96
N CYS A 227 -2.41 -0.47 7.66
CA CYS A 227 -1.62 -1.09 6.60
C CYS A 227 -0.21 -0.48 6.52
N ILE A 228 -0.09 0.86 6.64
CA ILE A 228 1.20 1.54 6.71
C ILE A 228 2.03 1.10 7.91
N TYR A 229 1.41 1.03 9.09
CA TYR A 229 2.08 0.56 10.30
C TYR A 229 2.47 -0.90 10.21
N LEU A 230 1.66 -1.76 9.59
CA LEU A 230 2.00 -3.15 9.37
C LEU A 230 3.25 -3.28 8.50
N LYS A 231 3.33 -2.56 7.37
CA LYS A 231 4.54 -2.55 6.51
C LYS A 231 5.79 -2.17 7.32
N ARG A 232 5.67 -1.16 8.20
CA ARG A 232 6.77 -0.73 9.08
C ARG A 232 7.12 -1.78 10.13
N ILE A 233 6.13 -2.39 10.78
CA ILE A 233 6.30 -3.45 11.78
C ILE A 233 7.07 -4.63 11.17
N ILE A 234 6.65 -5.09 10.00
CA ILE A 234 7.24 -6.22 9.29
C ILE A 234 8.73 -5.96 9.02
N GLU A 235 9.09 -4.76 8.57
CA GLU A 235 10.47 -4.35 8.32
C GLU A 235 11.30 -4.23 9.62
N GLN A 236 10.73 -3.65 10.69
CA GLN A 236 11.45 -3.51 11.97
C GLN A 236 11.67 -4.86 12.64
N ALA A 237 10.69 -5.77 12.57
CA ALA A 237 10.86 -7.14 13.01
C ALA A 237 11.94 -7.84 12.18
N ALA A 238 11.97 -7.69 10.86
CA ALA A 238 12.97 -8.34 10.01
C ALA A 238 14.38 -7.89 10.39
N ARG A 239 14.57 -6.58 10.59
CA ARG A 239 15.85 -6.00 11.04
C ARG A 239 16.33 -6.58 12.37
N LYS A 240 15.43 -6.79 13.34
CA LYS A 240 15.77 -7.40 14.64
C LYS A 240 16.35 -8.80 14.48
N HIS A 241 15.92 -9.53 13.46
CA HIS A 241 16.34 -10.90 13.16
C HIS A 241 17.44 -11.00 12.11
N GLY A 242 18.09 -9.88 11.74
CA GLY A 242 19.15 -9.88 10.72
C GLY A 242 18.65 -10.14 9.30
N LEU A 243 17.33 -10.03 9.08
CA LEU A 243 16.66 -10.22 7.80
C LEU A 243 16.26 -8.88 7.18
N LYS A 244 15.78 -8.93 5.94
CA LYS A 244 15.13 -7.83 5.23
C LYS A 244 13.70 -8.26 4.88
N SER A 245 12.73 -7.35 5.02
CA SER A 245 11.43 -7.55 4.38
C SER A 245 11.22 -6.58 3.23
N THR A 246 10.32 -6.93 2.32
CA THR A 246 9.92 -6.06 1.22
C THR A 246 8.47 -6.28 0.82
N CYS A 247 7.79 -5.18 0.50
CA CYS A 247 6.49 -5.17 -0.16
C CYS A 247 6.63 -4.89 -1.67
N MET A 248 7.84 -5.00 -2.23
CA MET A 248 8.07 -4.90 -3.67
C MET A 248 7.14 -5.87 -4.41
N ALA A 249 6.46 -5.40 -5.46
CA ALA A 249 5.47 -6.18 -6.17
C ALA A 249 6.00 -7.50 -6.76
N LYS A 250 7.22 -7.51 -7.29
CA LYS A 250 7.82 -8.70 -7.92
C LYS A 250 9.32 -8.75 -7.60
N PRO A 251 9.71 -9.24 -6.40
CA PRO A 251 11.11 -9.31 -6.01
C PRO A 251 11.88 -10.41 -6.74
N TYR A 252 11.22 -11.54 -7.03
CA TYR A 252 11.80 -12.66 -7.78
C TYR A 252 11.10 -12.83 -9.12
N SER A 253 11.88 -13.03 -10.20
CA SER A 253 11.34 -13.23 -11.55
C SER A 253 10.45 -14.47 -11.63
N ASP A 254 10.90 -15.57 -11.03
CA ASP A 254 10.33 -16.92 -11.21
C ASP A 254 9.34 -17.33 -10.10
N HIS A 255 9.04 -16.45 -9.15
CA HIS A 255 8.09 -16.71 -8.05
C HIS A 255 6.91 -15.72 -8.05
N ALA A 256 5.86 -16.01 -7.29
CA ALA A 256 4.67 -15.15 -7.20
C ALA A 256 5.02 -13.71 -6.79
N GLY A 257 4.26 -12.74 -7.26
CA GLY A 257 4.38 -11.35 -6.80
C GLY A 257 3.64 -11.15 -5.47
N SER A 258 3.87 -10.01 -4.81
CA SER A 258 3.15 -9.62 -3.59
C SER A 258 1.94 -8.74 -3.91
N GLY A 259 0.75 -9.19 -3.50
CA GLY A 259 -0.51 -8.46 -3.59
C GLY A 259 -0.85 -7.62 -2.35
N LEU A 260 -1.76 -6.67 -2.56
CA LEU A 260 -2.49 -5.97 -1.50
C LEU A 260 -3.99 -6.04 -1.83
N HIS A 261 -4.62 -7.16 -1.51
CA HIS A 261 -6.05 -7.30 -1.78
C HIS A 261 -6.85 -6.43 -0.80
N VAL A 262 -7.94 -5.87 -1.30
CA VAL A 262 -8.82 -5.00 -0.50
C VAL A 262 -10.22 -5.56 -0.50
N HIS A 263 -10.69 -5.92 0.68
CA HIS A 263 -12.09 -6.22 0.91
C HIS A 263 -12.84 -4.95 1.29
N ALA A 264 -13.99 -4.70 0.67
CA ALA A 264 -14.81 -3.55 1.01
C ALA A 264 -16.30 -3.88 1.06
N SER A 265 -16.96 -3.34 2.08
CA SER A 265 -18.42 -3.25 2.19
C SER A 265 -18.82 -1.84 2.61
N VAL A 266 -20.11 -1.54 2.66
CA VAL A 266 -20.61 -0.21 3.04
C VAL A 266 -21.79 -0.35 3.99
N LEU A 267 -21.77 0.36 5.10
CA LEU A 267 -22.86 0.45 6.06
C LEU A 267 -23.72 1.69 5.79
N ASP A 268 -25.01 1.59 6.04
CA ASP A 268 -25.90 2.74 6.19
C ASP A 268 -25.84 3.35 7.59
N ALA A 269 -26.53 4.46 7.80
CA ALA A 269 -26.63 5.14 9.10
C ALA A 269 -27.21 4.29 10.25
N ALA A 270 -27.87 3.17 9.94
CA ALA A 270 -28.37 2.21 10.93
C ALA A 270 -27.37 1.06 11.20
N GLY A 271 -26.16 1.13 10.63
CA GLY A 271 -25.13 0.11 10.75
C GLY A 271 -25.41 -1.15 9.92
N ARG A 272 -26.32 -1.10 8.94
CA ARG A 272 -26.68 -2.25 8.10
C ARG A 272 -25.85 -2.24 6.83
N ASN A 273 -25.33 -3.40 6.46
CA ASN A 273 -24.59 -3.55 5.21
C ASN A 273 -25.53 -3.36 4.01
N ILE A 274 -25.29 -2.32 3.19
CA ILE A 274 -26.14 -2.01 2.03
C ILE A 274 -25.97 -3.01 0.89
N PHE A 275 -24.95 -3.86 0.95
CA PHE A 275 -24.65 -4.90 -0.02
C PHE A 275 -25.35 -6.22 0.27
N ASP A 276 -26.01 -6.36 1.42
CA ASP A 276 -26.80 -7.53 1.75
C ASP A 276 -27.96 -7.71 0.75
N ALA A 277 -27.85 -8.74 -0.10
CA ALA A 277 -28.86 -9.09 -1.08
C ALA A 277 -30.11 -9.75 -0.47
N LYS A 278 -30.03 -10.20 0.79
CA LYS A 278 -31.14 -10.86 1.51
C LYS A 278 -31.74 -12.05 0.75
N GLY A 279 -30.89 -12.83 0.08
CA GLY A 279 -31.29 -13.95 -0.76
C GLY A 279 -31.84 -13.57 -2.14
N GLY A 280 -31.86 -12.28 -2.50
CA GLY A 280 -32.21 -11.78 -3.82
C GLY A 280 -31.00 -11.51 -4.71
N GLU A 281 -31.23 -10.74 -5.78
CA GLU A 281 -30.17 -10.30 -6.69
C GLU A 281 -29.28 -9.23 -6.04
N PRO A 282 -27.94 -9.37 -6.05
CA PRO A 282 -27.02 -8.44 -5.39
C PRO A 282 -26.78 -7.17 -6.23
N THR A 283 -27.84 -6.45 -6.61
CA THR A 283 -27.80 -5.31 -7.55
C THR A 283 -26.77 -4.24 -7.15
N LYS A 284 -26.72 -3.86 -5.87
CA LYS A 284 -25.76 -2.84 -5.40
C LYS A 284 -24.31 -3.33 -5.47
N LEU A 285 -24.05 -4.59 -5.12
CA LEU A 285 -22.71 -5.20 -5.24
C LEU A 285 -22.27 -5.25 -6.70
N LYS A 286 -23.16 -5.67 -7.61
CA LYS A 286 -22.89 -5.66 -9.05
C LYS A 286 -22.59 -4.25 -9.55
N SER A 287 -23.36 -3.26 -9.11
CA SER A 287 -23.16 -1.86 -9.51
C SER A 287 -21.81 -1.30 -9.07
N VAL A 288 -21.42 -1.49 -7.81
CA VAL A 288 -20.10 -1.03 -7.36
C VAL A 288 -18.95 -1.82 -8.00
N CYS A 289 -19.18 -3.10 -8.30
CA CYS A 289 -18.24 -3.92 -9.09
C CYS A 289 -18.04 -3.30 -10.47
N ALA A 290 -19.11 -2.91 -11.16
CA ALA A 290 -19.05 -2.28 -12.47
C ALA A 290 -18.28 -0.94 -12.44
N GLY A 291 -18.55 -0.10 -11.44
CA GLY A 291 -17.83 1.17 -11.28
C GLY A 291 -16.32 0.96 -11.05
N MET A 292 -15.94 -0.03 -10.23
CA MET A 292 -14.54 -0.40 -10.08
C MET A 292 -13.93 -0.89 -11.39
N LEU A 293 -14.59 -1.79 -12.13
CA LEU A 293 -14.10 -2.28 -13.43
C LEU A 293 -13.90 -1.16 -14.44
N GLN A 294 -14.86 -0.22 -14.55
CA GLN A 294 -14.79 0.91 -15.47
C GLN A 294 -13.63 1.86 -15.15
N SER A 295 -13.36 2.10 -13.85
CA SER A 295 -12.28 2.97 -13.39
C SER A 295 -10.88 2.32 -13.34
N MET A 296 -10.80 0.99 -13.49
CA MET A 296 -9.61 0.24 -13.10
C MET A 296 -8.38 0.52 -13.96
N ARG A 297 -8.56 0.76 -15.26
CA ARG A 297 -7.46 1.12 -16.17
C ARG A 297 -6.90 2.49 -15.85
N ASP A 298 -7.78 3.45 -15.60
CA ASP A 298 -7.41 4.82 -15.25
C ASP A 298 -6.65 4.87 -13.92
N ALA A 299 -7.07 4.06 -12.95
CA ALA A 299 -6.43 3.94 -11.64
C ALA A 299 -5.29 2.91 -11.59
N GLN A 300 -4.94 2.25 -12.69
CA GLN A 300 -3.92 1.19 -12.69
C GLN A 300 -2.58 1.69 -12.13
N LEU A 301 -2.20 2.93 -12.43
CA LEU A 301 -0.99 3.55 -11.90
C LEU A 301 -0.96 3.61 -10.37
N VAL A 302 -2.12 3.71 -9.71
CA VAL A 302 -2.21 3.69 -8.25
C VAL A 302 -2.06 2.26 -7.70
N PHE A 303 -2.61 1.28 -8.41
CA PHE A 303 -2.53 -0.14 -8.05
C PHE A 303 -1.15 -0.74 -8.31
N ALA A 304 -0.40 -0.17 -9.25
CA ALA A 304 0.92 -0.58 -9.71
C ALA A 304 1.82 0.67 -9.92
N PRO A 305 2.34 1.26 -8.84
CA PRO A 305 2.97 2.58 -8.88
C PRO A 305 4.41 2.62 -9.39
N PHE A 306 5.03 1.46 -9.64
CA PHE A 306 6.44 1.37 -10.04
C PHE A 306 6.62 0.46 -11.26
N ALA A 307 7.74 0.64 -11.98
CA ALA A 307 8.08 -0.22 -13.13
C ALA A 307 8.12 -1.72 -12.76
N ASN A 308 8.54 -2.07 -11.53
CA ASN A 308 8.52 -3.45 -11.04
C ASN A 308 7.10 -4.01 -10.89
N SER A 309 6.12 -3.16 -10.55
CA SER A 309 4.73 -3.57 -10.34
C SER A 309 4.14 -4.24 -11.59
N TYR A 310 4.51 -3.76 -12.78
CA TYR A 310 4.00 -4.28 -14.05
C TYR A 310 4.57 -5.67 -14.42
N ARG A 311 5.60 -6.14 -13.72
CA ARG A 311 6.08 -7.52 -13.84
C ARG A 311 5.12 -8.53 -13.21
N ARG A 312 4.12 -8.08 -12.44
CA ARG A 312 3.01 -8.93 -11.96
C ARG A 312 2.01 -9.24 -13.07
N PHE A 313 1.77 -8.32 -14.01
CA PHE A 313 0.74 -8.48 -15.05
C PHE A 313 1.22 -9.34 -16.23
N GLN A 314 1.46 -10.62 -15.98
CA GLN A 314 1.87 -11.61 -17.00
C GLN A 314 0.75 -12.63 -17.23
N PRO A 315 0.58 -13.14 -18.46
CA PRO A 315 -0.32 -14.25 -18.73
C PRO A 315 -0.01 -15.45 -17.83
N GLY A 316 -1.03 -16.03 -17.19
CA GLY A 316 -0.89 -17.18 -16.29
C GLY A 316 -0.31 -16.86 -14.91
N SER A 317 -0.10 -15.59 -14.56
CA SER A 317 0.24 -15.19 -13.20
C SER A 317 -0.99 -15.17 -12.28
N PHE A 318 -0.78 -15.19 -10.96
CA PHE A 318 -1.85 -15.05 -9.97
C PHE A 318 -2.42 -13.61 -9.87
N ALA A 319 -1.77 -12.63 -10.52
CA ALA A 319 -2.28 -11.26 -10.57
C ALA A 319 -3.29 -11.13 -11.73
N PRO A 320 -4.52 -10.64 -11.48
CA PRO A 320 -5.50 -10.45 -12.54
C PRO A 320 -5.02 -9.44 -13.59
N VAL A 321 -5.18 -9.78 -14.87
CA VAL A 321 -4.88 -8.90 -16.01
C VAL A 321 -6.14 -8.51 -16.77
N ASP A 322 -7.11 -9.41 -16.84
CA ASP A 322 -8.41 -9.16 -17.46
C ASP A 322 -9.32 -8.42 -16.47
N LEU A 323 -10.01 -7.37 -16.93
CA LEU A 323 -10.98 -6.60 -16.15
C LEU A 323 -12.29 -7.37 -16.07
N THR A 324 -12.27 -8.45 -15.31
CA THR A 324 -13.40 -9.34 -15.09
C THR A 324 -13.80 -9.39 -13.64
N TRP A 325 -15.01 -9.91 -13.40
CA TRP A 325 -15.52 -10.17 -12.06
C TRP A 325 -16.15 -11.55 -11.95
N GLY A 326 -16.32 -12.04 -10.73
CA GLY A 326 -17.01 -13.31 -10.49
C GLY A 326 -17.26 -13.61 -9.02
N TYR A 327 -18.25 -14.47 -8.76
CA TYR A 327 -18.56 -14.95 -7.41
C TYR A 327 -17.52 -15.97 -6.95
N GLY A 328 -16.90 -15.73 -5.80
CA GLY A 328 -15.92 -16.66 -5.23
C GLY A 328 -14.68 -16.93 -6.10
N HIS A 329 -14.51 -16.25 -7.25
CA HIS A 329 -13.50 -16.58 -8.24
C HIS A 329 -12.20 -15.79 -8.03
N ARG A 330 -11.14 -16.45 -7.54
CA ARG A 330 -9.85 -15.78 -7.22
C ARG A 330 -9.05 -15.31 -8.45
N GLY A 331 -9.41 -15.76 -9.64
CA GLY A 331 -8.75 -15.34 -10.88
C GLY A 331 -9.26 -14.02 -11.50
N THR A 332 -10.31 -13.41 -10.95
CA THR A 332 -10.89 -12.16 -11.48
C THR A 332 -10.29 -10.93 -10.82
N ALA A 333 -10.35 -9.78 -11.50
CA ALA A 333 -9.87 -8.51 -10.97
C ALA A 333 -10.70 -8.03 -9.77
N VAL A 334 -12.02 -8.20 -9.86
CA VAL A 334 -12.95 -8.01 -8.73
C VAL A 334 -13.60 -9.36 -8.40
N ARG A 335 -13.51 -9.78 -7.15
CA ARG A 335 -14.19 -10.97 -6.65
C ARG A 335 -15.34 -10.53 -5.74
N ILE A 336 -16.45 -11.26 -5.78
CA ILE A 336 -17.54 -11.12 -4.80
C ILE A 336 -17.52 -12.37 -3.92
N PRO A 337 -16.92 -12.33 -2.72
CA PRO A 337 -16.80 -13.51 -1.87
C PRO A 337 -18.13 -13.98 -1.26
N ASP A 338 -18.99 -13.02 -0.91
CA ASP A 338 -20.31 -13.27 -0.32
C ASP A 338 -21.28 -12.17 -0.76
N ILE A 339 -22.57 -12.48 -0.83
CA ILE A 339 -23.64 -11.59 -1.24
C ILE A 339 -24.69 -11.35 -0.14
N ASN A 340 -24.62 -12.08 0.98
CA ASN A 340 -25.67 -12.09 2.00
C ASN A 340 -25.17 -11.61 3.36
N GLY A 341 -26.07 -10.93 4.07
CA GLY A 341 -25.88 -10.51 5.44
C GLY A 341 -24.67 -9.58 5.64
N PRO A 342 -24.10 -9.56 6.85
CA PRO A 342 -22.95 -8.70 7.16
C PRO A 342 -21.71 -9.00 6.32
N ALA A 343 -21.57 -10.22 5.79
CA ALA A 343 -20.40 -10.66 5.03
C ALA A 343 -20.38 -10.18 3.57
N ALA A 344 -21.52 -9.68 3.06
CA ALA A 344 -21.69 -9.22 1.68
C ALA A 344 -20.66 -8.13 1.32
N ARG A 345 -19.75 -8.42 0.40
CA ARG A 345 -18.60 -7.55 0.11
C ARG A 345 -18.02 -7.79 -1.26
N ILE A 346 -17.21 -6.85 -1.71
CA ILE A 346 -16.30 -7.02 -2.85
C ILE A 346 -14.88 -7.28 -2.34
N GLU A 347 -14.04 -7.78 -3.25
CA GLU A 347 -12.62 -7.97 -3.07
C GLU A 347 -11.90 -7.49 -4.34
N HIS A 348 -11.10 -6.43 -4.23
CA HIS A 348 -10.28 -5.91 -5.31
C HIS A 348 -8.88 -6.53 -5.26
N ARG A 349 -8.47 -7.24 -6.30
CA ARG A 349 -7.30 -8.15 -6.28
C ARG A 349 -6.09 -7.66 -7.10
N VAL A 350 -6.21 -6.50 -7.74
CA VAL A 350 -5.19 -6.02 -8.69
C VAL A 350 -3.96 -5.43 -8.03
N ALA A 351 -4.12 -4.72 -6.92
CA ALA A 351 -3.05 -3.92 -6.34
C ALA A 351 -1.86 -4.75 -5.85
N GLY A 352 -0.66 -4.21 -6.02
CA GLY A 352 0.56 -4.75 -5.44
C GLY A 352 0.75 -4.29 -4.00
N ALA A 353 1.53 -5.06 -3.22
CA ALA A 353 1.93 -4.69 -1.86
C ALA A 353 2.71 -3.36 -1.80
N ASP A 354 3.24 -2.90 -2.94
CA ASP A 354 3.97 -1.65 -3.11
C ASP A 354 3.04 -0.43 -3.30
N ALA A 355 1.73 -0.63 -3.45
CA ALA A 355 0.76 0.46 -3.53
C ALA A 355 0.70 1.29 -2.23
N ASN A 356 0.49 2.59 -2.39
CA ASN A 356 0.16 3.50 -1.29
C ASN A 356 -1.28 3.20 -0.81
N PRO A 357 -1.50 2.74 0.44
CA PRO A 357 -2.83 2.34 0.91
C PRO A 357 -3.87 3.45 0.84
N TYR A 358 -3.52 4.71 1.07
CA TYR A 358 -4.51 5.81 1.01
C TYR A 358 -4.99 6.07 -0.40
N LEU A 359 -4.05 6.15 -1.36
CA LEU A 359 -4.38 6.35 -2.78
C LEU A 359 -5.13 5.13 -3.33
N LEU A 360 -4.72 3.92 -2.94
CA LEU A 360 -5.38 2.66 -3.28
C LEU A 360 -6.85 2.67 -2.85
N LEU A 361 -7.12 2.99 -1.58
CA LEU A 361 -8.48 3.06 -1.07
C LEU A 361 -9.26 4.22 -1.70
N ALA A 362 -8.63 5.36 -1.97
CA ALA A 362 -9.28 6.46 -2.67
C ALA A 362 -9.76 6.05 -4.07
N ALA A 363 -8.92 5.34 -4.84
CA ALA A 363 -9.29 4.81 -6.16
C ALA A 363 -10.41 3.76 -6.08
N ILE A 364 -10.30 2.78 -5.18
CA ILE A 364 -11.30 1.71 -5.03
C ILE A 364 -12.65 2.28 -4.59
N LEU A 365 -12.65 3.10 -3.54
CA LEU A 365 -13.87 3.72 -3.03
C LEU A 365 -14.44 4.74 -4.03
N GLY A 366 -13.60 5.44 -4.79
CA GLY A 366 -14.04 6.26 -5.92
C GLY A 366 -14.77 5.45 -6.99
N GLY A 367 -14.22 4.29 -7.38
CA GLY A 367 -14.88 3.37 -8.32
C GLY A 367 -16.19 2.80 -7.76
N MET A 368 -16.24 2.52 -6.45
CA MET A 368 -17.48 2.11 -5.79
C MET A 368 -18.52 3.24 -5.78
N LEU A 369 -18.13 4.50 -5.55
CA LEU A 369 -19.04 5.66 -5.66
C LEU A 369 -19.62 5.78 -7.07
N LEU A 370 -18.78 5.63 -8.11
CA LEU A 370 -19.23 5.64 -9.49
C LEU A 370 -20.36 4.62 -9.72
N GLY A 371 -20.23 3.41 -9.17
CA GLY A 371 -21.28 2.41 -9.19
C GLY A 371 -22.51 2.77 -8.35
N LEU A 372 -22.33 3.29 -7.13
CA LEU A 372 -23.45 3.69 -6.27
C LEU A 372 -24.28 4.84 -6.89
N GLU A 373 -23.64 5.75 -7.62
CA GLU A 373 -24.26 6.93 -8.21
C GLU A 373 -24.97 6.64 -9.55
N ASN A 374 -24.58 5.59 -10.27
CA ASN A 374 -25.02 5.36 -11.67
C ASN A 374 -25.72 4.01 -11.94
N GLU A 375 -25.90 3.14 -10.94
CA GLU A 375 -26.61 1.85 -11.10
C GLU A 375 -26.10 1.01 -12.29
N LEU A 376 -24.78 0.82 -12.34
CA LEU A 376 -24.06 0.21 -13.45
C LEU A 376 -24.19 -1.32 -13.50
N ASP A 377 -23.99 -1.89 -14.68
CA ASP A 377 -23.93 -3.34 -14.91
C ASP A 377 -22.47 -3.76 -15.15
N PRO A 378 -21.90 -4.72 -14.38
CA PRO A 378 -20.53 -5.17 -14.55
C PRO A 378 -20.36 -6.10 -15.77
N GLY A 379 -21.45 -6.42 -16.46
CA GLY A 379 -21.47 -7.33 -17.60
C GLY A 379 -21.43 -8.80 -17.17
N GLU A 380 -21.10 -9.67 -18.12
CA GLU A 380 -21.07 -11.11 -17.90
C GLU A 380 -20.06 -11.51 -16.82
N GLU A 381 -20.47 -12.44 -15.95
CA GLU A 381 -19.60 -12.97 -14.91
C GLU A 381 -18.57 -13.96 -15.47
N THR A 382 -17.41 -14.01 -14.84
CA THR A 382 -16.44 -15.08 -15.05
C THR A 382 -16.71 -16.23 -14.10
N THR A 383 -16.81 -17.43 -14.66
CA THR A 383 -17.00 -18.70 -13.94
C THR A 383 -15.81 -19.64 -14.20
N PRO A 384 -15.61 -20.70 -13.40
CA PRO A 384 -14.55 -21.67 -13.67
C PRO A 384 -14.61 -22.33 -15.05
N SER A 385 -15.80 -22.36 -15.68
CA SER A 385 -16.03 -22.95 -17.00
C SER A 385 -16.06 -21.93 -18.15
N HIS A 386 -16.13 -20.63 -17.85
CA HIS A 386 -16.33 -19.59 -18.87
C HIS A 386 -15.70 -18.27 -18.44
N VAL A 387 -14.84 -17.72 -19.30
CA VAL A 387 -14.30 -16.37 -19.20
C VAL A 387 -14.88 -15.57 -20.36
N PRO A 388 -15.52 -14.41 -20.11
CA PRO A 388 -16.06 -13.58 -21.17
C PRO A 388 -14.98 -13.15 -22.18
N ASP A 389 -15.31 -13.19 -23.46
CA ASP A 389 -14.41 -12.80 -24.53
C ASP A 389 -14.29 -11.27 -24.65
N ASN A 390 -13.18 -10.78 -25.21
CA ASN A 390 -12.96 -9.36 -25.56
C ASN A 390 -13.11 -8.37 -24.39
N VAL A 391 -12.91 -8.83 -23.16
CA VAL A 391 -12.91 -7.97 -21.98
C VAL A 391 -11.75 -6.97 -22.00
N PRO A 392 -11.94 -5.75 -21.48
CA PRO A 392 -10.85 -4.82 -21.25
C PRO A 392 -9.75 -5.47 -20.39
N LYS A 393 -8.50 -5.09 -20.62
CA LYS A 393 -7.31 -5.62 -19.93
C LYS A 393 -6.44 -4.52 -19.36
N LEU A 394 -5.84 -4.77 -18.21
CA LEU A 394 -4.76 -3.94 -17.69
C LEU A 394 -3.54 -3.96 -18.64
N THR A 395 -2.76 -2.89 -18.63
CA THR A 395 -1.51 -2.83 -19.39
C THR A 395 -0.36 -3.46 -18.60
N HIS A 396 0.65 -4.00 -19.29
CA HIS A 396 1.92 -4.41 -18.67
C HIS A 396 3.02 -3.35 -18.87
N ASP A 397 2.66 -2.19 -19.43
CA ASP A 397 3.58 -1.09 -19.69
C ASP A 397 3.34 0.07 -18.72
N PHE A 398 4.39 0.44 -17.99
CA PHE A 398 4.33 1.47 -16.95
C PHE A 398 3.98 2.84 -17.54
N LEU A 399 4.59 3.22 -18.66
CA LEU A 399 4.36 4.53 -19.27
C LEU A 399 2.91 4.66 -19.78
N THR A 400 2.36 3.61 -20.37
CA THR A 400 0.96 3.57 -20.83
C THR A 400 -0.03 3.80 -19.68
N ALA A 401 0.20 3.18 -18.52
CA ALA A 401 -0.64 3.40 -17.34
C ALA A 401 -0.48 4.84 -16.79
N VAL A 402 0.73 5.40 -16.86
CA VAL A 402 0.96 6.82 -16.53
C VAL A 402 0.15 7.75 -17.43
N GLU A 403 0.19 7.53 -18.75
CA GLU A 403 -0.56 8.38 -19.67
C GLU A 403 -2.07 8.21 -19.53
N ALA A 404 -2.58 7.01 -19.22
CA ALA A 404 -3.99 6.80 -18.88
C ALA A 404 -4.39 7.61 -17.64
N PHE A 405 -3.59 7.54 -16.56
CA PHE A 405 -3.84 8.29 -15.33
C PHE A 405 -3.86 9.81 -15.57
N ARG A 406 -2.90 10.34 -16.34
CA ARG A 406 -2.75 11.78 -16.61
C ARG A 406 -3.91 12.41 -17.38
N HIS A 407 -4.66 11.62 -18.15
CA HIS A 407 -5.75 12.11 -18.99
C HIS A 407 -7.14 11.65 -18.52
N SER A 408 -7.22 10.97 -17.37
CA SER A 408 -8.47 10.41 -16.88
C SER A 408 -9.35 11.45 -16.16
N PRO A 409 -10.61 11.67 -16.60
CA PRO A 409 -11.57 12.47 -15.86
C PRO A 409 -11.95 11.85 -14.50
N PHE A 410 -11.93 10.52 -14.40
CA PHE A 410 -12.20 9.82 -13.14
C PHE A 410 -11.12 10.15 -12.09
N ILE A 411 -9.85 10.13 -12.50
CA ILE A 411 -8.75 10.49 -11.61
C ILE A 411 -8.83 11.97 -11.20
N ALA A 412 -9.16 12.86 -12.13
CA ALA A 412 -9.38 14.28 -11.84
C ALA A 412 -10.47 14.50 -10.77
N ASP A 413 -11.59 13.76 -10.85
CA ASP A 413 -12.69 13.85 -9.88
C ASP A 413 -12.31 13.30 -8.50
N ILE A 414 -11.69 12.12 -8.45
CA ILE A 414 -11.40 11.42 -7.18
C ILE A 414 -10.18 11.99 -6.46
N PHE A 415 -9.12 12.34 -7.19
CA PHE A 415 -7.85 12.79 -6.62
C PHE A 415 -7.68 14.32 -6.68
N GLY A 416 -8.46 14.99 -7.53
CA GLY A 416 -8.28 16.41 -7.85
C GLY A 416 -7.27 16.61 -8.99
N GLU A 417 -7.57 17.53 -9.91
CA GLU A 417 -6.74 17.84 -11.08
C GLU A 417 -5.28 18.17 -10.72
N ARG A 418 -5.07 18.93 -9.63
CA ARG A 418 -3.73 19.31 -9.17
C ARG A 418 -2.89 18.09 -8.76
N TYR A 419 -3.51 17.13 -8.06
CA TYR A 419 -2.80 15.92 -7.65
C TYR A 419 -2.60 14.97 -8.83
N GLN A 420 -3.60 14.86 -9.71
CA GLN A 420 -3.47 14.09 -10.96
C GLN A 420 -2.26 14.55 -11.76
N GLN A 421 -2.10 15.86 -11.95
CA GLN A 421 -0.97 16.43 -12.67
C GLN A 421 0.34 16.12 -11.94
N LEU A 422 0.44 16.43 -10.65
CA LEU A 422 1.65 16.21 -9.84
C LEU A 422 2.11 14.74 -9.87
N TYR A 423 1.22 13.82 -9.48
CA TYR A 423 1.53 12.40 -9.39
C TYR A 423 1.81 11.82 -10.77
N GLY A 424 1.01 12.18 -11.77
CA GLY A 424 1.18 11.73 -13.15
C GLY A 424 2.50 12.18 -13.76
N ASP A 425 2.89 13.45 -13.59
CA ASP A 425 4.15 13.98 -14.12
C ASP A 425 5.36 13.39 -13.39
N THR A 426 5.28 13.21 -12.08
CA THR A 426 6.32 12.55 -11.28
C THR A 426 6.52 11.09 -11.73
N LYS A 427 5.44 10.31 -11.84
CA LYS A 427 5.50 8.93 -12.32
C LYS A 427 5.93 8.83 -13.78
N ARG A 428 5.65 9.84 -14.59
CA ARG A 428 6.17 9.93 -15.94
C ARG A 428 7.68 10.11 -15.97
N LYS A 429 8.24 10.98 -15.13
CA LYS A 429 9.70 11.12 -14.97
C LYS A 429 10.32 9.78 -14.57
N GLU A 430 9.76 9.09 -13.58
CA GLU A 430 10.22 7.76 -13.16
C GLU A 430 10.17 6.73 -14.31
N ALA A 431 9.06 6.67 -15.05
CA ALA A 431 8.89 5.76 -16.18
C ALA A 431 9.89 6.02 -17.30
N ILE A 432 10.15 7.29 -17.64
CA ILE A 432 11.15 7.66 -18.65
C ILE A 432 12.57 7.32 -18.19
N THR A 433 12.89 7.55 -16.92
CA THR A 433 14.19 7.15 -16.35
C THR A 433 14.38 5.64 -16.44
N TYR A 434 13.36 4.85 -16.10
CA TYR A 434 13.38 3.39 -16.26
C TYR A 434 13.63 2.98 -17.72
N LEU A 435 12.87 3.53 -18.68
CA LEU A 435 13.00 3.19 -20.11
C LEU A 435 14.35 3.55 -20.71
N ARG A 436 15.02 4.59 -20.18
CA ARG A 436 16.37 5.00 -20.62
C ARG A 436 17.48 4.15 -20.00
N THR A 437 17.17 3.34 -18.99
CA THR A 437 18.17 2.58 -18.24
C THR A 437 18.50 1.29 -18.98
N VAL A 438 19.77 1.11 -19.37
CA VAL A 438 20.27 -0.14 -19.98
C VAL A 438 20.56 -1.14 -18.87
N SER A 439 19.85 -2.26 -18.87
CA SER A 439 19.92 -3.27 -17.82
C SER A 439 20.99 -4.33 -18.08
N ASP A 440 21.33 -5.09 -17.04
CA ASP A 440 22.14 -6.31 -17.17
C ASP A 440 21.59 -7.30 -18.20
N PHE A 441 20.26 -7.36 -18.36
CA PHE A 441 19.63 -8.23 -19.35
C PHE A 441 19.97 -7.77 -20.77
N ASP A 442 19.99 -6.46 -21.01
CA ASP A 442 20.33 -5.89 -22.32
C ASP A 442 21.79 -6.20 -22.66
N TYR A 443 22.72 -6.01 -21.73
CA TYR A 443 24.13 -6.34 -21.96
C TYR A 443 24.35 -7.84 -22.22
N ARG A 444 23.77 -8.72 -21.41
CA ARG A 444 23.92 -10.18 -21.58
C ARG A 444 23.28 -10.71 -22.87
N THR A 445 22.24 -10.03 -23.34
CA THR A 445 21.48 -10.44 -24.52
C THR A 445 22.07 -9.87 -25.80
N TYR A 446 22.28 -8.56 -25.88
CA TYR A 446 22.58 -7.87 -27.14
C TYR A 446 24.07 -7.66 -27.38
N LEU A 447 24.85 -7.28 -26.35
CA LEU A 447 26.28 -6.96 -26.51
C LEU A 447 27.13 -8.07 -27.16
N PRO A 448 26.93 -9.38 -26.87
CA PRO A 448 27.72 -10.43 -27.52
C PRO A 448 27.15 -10.88 -28.88
N ARG A 449 25.98 -10.37 -29.31
CA ARG A 449 25.26 -10.85 -30.50
C ARG A 449 25.23 -9.85 -31.65
N LEU A 450 25.16 -8.55 -31.33
CA LEU A 450 25.26 -7.43 -32.28
C LEU A 450 26.71 -6.96 -32.35
#